data_AF-A0A542AXX9-F1
#
_entry.id   AF-A0A542AXX9-F1
#
_cell.length_a   1.000
_cell.length_b   1.000
_cell.length_c   1.000
_cell.angle_alpha   90.00
_cell.angle_beta   90.00
_cell.angle_gamma   90.00
#
_symmetry.space_group_name_H-M   'P 1'
#
loop_
_entity.id
_entity.type
_entity.pdbx_description
1 polymer ?
#
loop_
_entity_poly.entity_id
_entity_poly.type
_entity_poly.pdbx_seq_one_letter_code
_entity_poly.pdbx_strand_id
1 'polypeptide(L)'
;MDKYEAFEKLREYSKDLSNHTYEEIYELLKSGIKAIPIPLAKIHKAAFIDRVRQNDGTQLFKHINDLGYIKDQDVIDKILTSFGRANCPHQVMFYGALESYLIDKPRLTAIAETSTLFRNPKLNSHSGDLFTVSRWETSNEFLAVEIVFSKYALANNEAVKKSYERQIKMLEEHGLEQKEIDFHLDFLKFISEEFSKKVTNHEDYKISAAYTNIVMLHPDVQGIVYPSVQTDYFGINIVVPPETVDRLINPKITSTLTLYKNGLKSLITNGKYVCKNINPKKDLDWQETGHKQLSEEEIKDHLDL
;
A
#
# COMPACT_ATOMS: atom_id res chain seq x y z
N MET A 1 33.64 2.91 -2.37
CA MET A 1 32.55 3.87 -2.50
C MET A 1 32.05 4.17 -1.10
N ASP A 2 32.08 5.43 -0.70
CA ASP A 2 31.43 5.83 0.54
C ASP A 2 29.90 5.98 0.34
N LYS A 3 29.15 6.18 1.42
CA LYS A 3 27.68 6.28 1.35
C LYS A 3 27.17 7.51 0.61
N TYR A 4 27.95 8.59 0.57
CA TYR A 4 27.59 9.82 -0.12
C TYR A 4 27.72 9.62 -1.63
N GLU A 5 28.84 9.06 -2.08
CA GLU A 5 29.05 8.66 -3.48
C GLU A 5 27.99 7.65 -3.95
N ALA A 6 27.66 6.68 -3.09
CA ALA A 6 26.64 5.68 -3.40
C ALA A 6 25.25 6.32 -3.55
N PHE A 7 24.91 7.26 -2.68
CA PHE A 7 23.64 7.96 -2.75
C PHE A 7 23.55 8.85 -4.00
N GLU A 8 24.60 9.60 -4.35
CA GLU A 8 24.62 10.36 -5.60
C GLU A 8 24.42 9.46 -6.82
N LYS A 9 25.10 8.32 -6.86
CA LYS A 9 24.96 7.36 -7.94
C LYS A 9 23.55 6.78 -8.01
N LEU A 10 22.90 6.55 -6.86
CA LEU A 10 21.52 6.10 -6.80
C LEU A 10 20.55 7.17 -7.33
N ARG A 11 20.80 8.46 -7.03
CA ARG A 11 20.03 9.58 -7.60
C ARG A 11 20.18 9.67 -9.11
N GLU A 12 21.39 9.41 -9.64
CA GLU A 12 21.60 9.33 -11.08
C GLU A 12 20.82 8.16 -11.69
N TYR A 13 20.87 6.97 -11.09
CA TYR A 13 20.10 5.80 -11.55
C TYR A 13 18.59 6.08 -11.55
N SER A 14 18.09 6.83 -10.57
CA SER A 14 16.65 7.14 -10.45
C SER A 14 16.06 7.93 -11.61
N LYS A 15 16.91 8.57 -12.44
CA LYS A 15 16.50 9.32 -13.64
C LYS A 15 16.10 8.40 -14.79
N ASP A 16 16.68 7.20 -14.86
CA ASP A 16 16.36 6.19 -15.86
C ASP A 16 16.69 4.77 -15.35
N LEU A 17 15.72 4.16 -14.69
CA LEU A 17 15.85 2.81 -14.12
C LEU A 17 15.75 1.69 -15.14
N SER A 18 15.41 2.00 -16.39
CA SER A 18 15.31 0.98 -17.46
C SER A 18 16.68 0.45 -17.88
N ASN A 19 17.73 1.27 -17.71
CA ASN A 19 19.12 0.96 -18.07
C ASN A 19 19.93 0.33 -16.93
N HIS A 20 19.30 0.05 -15.80
CA HIS A 20 19.98 -0.54 -14.63
C HIS A 20 19.26 -1.80 -14.16
N THR A 21 20.03 -2.83 -13.85
CA THR A 21 19.50 -4.08 -13.29
C THR A 21 19.06 -3.87 -11.84
N TYR A 22 18.15 -4.73 -11.37
CA TYR A 22 17.74 -4.70 -9.96
C TYR A 22 18.92 -5.02 -9.04
N GLU A 23 19.79 -5.96 -9.43
CA GLU A 23 20.96 -6.39 -8.68
C GLU A 23 21.96 -5.24 -8.48
N GLU A 24 22.20 -4.42 -9.52
CA GLU A 24 23.05 -3.24 -9.41
C GLU A 24 22.51 -2.23 -8.39
N ILE A 25 21.20 -1.99 -8.40
CA ILE A 25 20.53 -1.06 -7.48
C ILE A 25 20.54 -1.61 -6.05
N TYR A 26 20.22 -2.90 -5.90
CA TYR A 26 20.21 -3.58 -4.62
C TYR A 26 21.60 -3.58 -3.97
N GLU A 27 22.65 -3.93 -4.71
CA GLU A 27 24.02 -3.91 -4.20
C GLU A 27 24.50 -2.50 -3.90
N LEU A 28 24.14 -1.50 -4.71
CA LEU A 28 24.46 -0.11 -4.43
C LEU A 28 23.84 0.38 -3.11
N LEU A 29 22.56 0.06 -2.89
CA LEU A 29 21.87 0.37 -1.64
C LEU A 29 22.49 -0.38 -0.45
N LYS A 30 22.61 -1.71 -0.55
CA LYS A 30 23.03 -2.59 0.55
C LYS A 30 24.50 -2.39 0.95
N SER A 31 25.39 -2.35 -0.04
CA SER A 31 26.83 -2.34 0.18
C SER A 31 27.40 -0.91 0.20
N GLY A 32 26.78 0.00 -0.56
CA GLY A 32 27.17 1.42 -0.62
C GLY A 32 26.64 2.24 0.56
N ILE A 33 25.40 2.01 0.99
CA ILE A 33 24.77 2.72 2.11
C ILE A 33 24.73 1.79 3.33
N LYS A 34 25.89 1.59 3.97
CA LYS A 34 26.07 0.62 5.06
C LYS A 34 25.14 0.79 6.27
N ALA A 35 24.60 2.00 6.47
CA ALA A 35 23.66 2.32 7.54
C ALA A 35 22.43 2.99 6.93
N ILE A 36 21.50 2.17 6.44
CA ILE A 36 20.21 2.65 5.95
C ILE A 36 19.36 3.07 7.15
N PRO A 37 18.85 4.32 7.20
CA PRO A 37 17.90 4.71 8.22
C PRO A 37 16.56 3.98 8.01
N ILE A 38 16.00 3.46 9.10
CA ILE A 38 14.75 2.70 9.11
C ILE A 38 13.79 3.38 10.09
N PRO A 39 12.99 4.36 9.64
CA PRO A 39 11.94 4.96 10.46
C PRO A 39 10.88 3.89 10.74
N LEU A 40 10.61 3.62 12.03
CA LEU A 40 9.67 2.58 12.42
C LEU A 40 8.37 3.20 12.94
N ALA A 41 7.26 2.65 12.45
CA ALA A 41 5.92 2.84 12.99
C ALA A 41 5.41 1.54 13.60
N LYS A 42 4.52 1.69 14.58
CA LYS A 42 3.95 0.60 15.35
C LYS A 42 2.54 0.33 14.85
N ILE A 43 2.30 -0.86 14.33
CA ILE A 43 0.96 -1.33 13.98
C ILE A 43 0.39 -2.01 15.21
N HIS A 44 -0.56 -1.35 15.87
CA HIS A 44 -1.12 -1.84 17.12
C HIS A 44 -1.91 -3.14 16.93
N LYS A 45 -2.04 -3.89 18.03
CA LYS A 45 -3.00 -4.99 18.14
C LYS A 45 -4.42 -4.47 17.89
N ALA A 46 -5.25 -5.29 17.26
CA ALA A 46 -6.62 -4.98 16.87
C ALA A 46 -6.75 -3.84 15.84
N ALA A 47 -5.66 -3.47 15.17
CA ALA A 47 -5.72 -2.58 14.01
C ALA A 47 -6.38 -3.32 12.83
N PHE A 48 -7.16 -2.59 12.03
CA PHE A 48 -7.80 -3.12 10.83
C PHE A 48 -7.04 -2.76 9.57
N ILE A 49 -6.90 -3.75 8.69
CA ILE A 49 -6.35 -3.61 7.34
C ILE A 49 -7.44 -4.00 6.35
N ASP A 50 -7.89 -3.06 5.52
CA ASP A 50 -8.83 -3.35 4.44
C ASP A 50 -8.03 -3.67 3.16
N ARG A 51 -8.31 -4.82 2.55
CA ARG A 51 -7.79 -5.24 1.24
C ARG A 51 -8.94 -5.45 0.28
N VAL A 52 -8.74 -5.06 -0.97
CA VAL A 52 -9.80 -5.06 -1.98
C VAL A 52 -9.37 -5.85 -3.20
N ARG A 53 -10.31 -6.60 -3.78
CA ARG A 53 -10.19 -7.16 -5.12
C ARG A 53 -11.42 -6.79 -5.94
N GLN A 54 -11.20 -6.43 -7.20
CA GLN A 54 -12.28 -6.23 -8.15
C GLN A 54 -12.91 -7.59 -8.48
N ASN A 55 -14.23 -7.65 -8.52
CA ASN A 55 -14.97 -8.83 -8.92
C ASN A 55 -15.00 -8.95 -10.45
N ASP A 56 -15.10 -10.18 -10.96
CA ASP A 56 -15.44 -10.42 -12.36
C ASP A 56 -16.97 -10.30 -12.52
N GLY A 57 -17.43 -9.13 -12.94
CA GLY A 57 -18.84 -8.79 -12.98
C GLY A 57 -19.51 -8.93 -11.60
N THR A 58 -20.42 -9.88 -11.48
CA THR A 58 -21.18 -10.15 -10.24
C THR A 58 -20.70 -11.38 -9.47
N GLN A 59 -19.66 -12.07 -9.97
CA GLN A 59 -19.16 -13.29 -9.34
C GLN A 59 -18.52 -12.98 -7.98
N LEU A 60 -18.99 -13.66 -6.93
CA LEU A 60 -18.41 -13.56 -5.60
C LEU A 60 -17.20 -14.48 -5.45
N PHE A 61 -16.23 -14.05 -4.64
CA PHE A 61 -15.09 -14.88 -4.26
C PHE A 61 -15.56 -16.06 -3.41
N LYS A 62 -14.98 -17.23 -3.66
CA LYS A 62 -15.40 -18.48 -3.02
C LYS A 62 -14.75 -18.66 -1.66
N HIS A 63 -13.47 -18.31 -1.54
CA HIS A 63 -12.69 -18.58 -0.33
C HIS A 63 -11.90 -17.35 0.12
N ILE A 64 -11.61 -17.24 1.42
CA ILE A 64 -10.83 -16.12 1.96
C ILE A 64 -9.40 -16.04 1.39
N ASN A 65 -8.84 -17.17 0.99
CA ASN A 65 -7.54 -17.23 0.29
C ASN A 65 -7.58 -16.47 -1.04
N ASP A 66 -8.76 -16.37 -1.68
CA ASP A 66 -8.93 -15.58 -2.91
C ASP A 66 -8.91 -14.07 -2.62
N LEU A 67 -8.99 -13.65 -1.36
CA LEU A 67 -8.98 -12.24 -0.95
C LEU A 67 -7.69 -11.85 -0.21
N GLY A 68 -6.88 -12.83 0.21
CA GLY A 68 -5.57 -12.62 0.82
C GLY A 68 -4.46 -12.40 -0.21
N TYR A 69 -3.26 -12.88 0.12
CA TYR A 69 -2.14 -12.94 -0.82
C TYR A 69 -2.20 -14.21 -1.68
N ILE A 70 -1.55 -14.19 -2.85
CA ILE A 70 -1.58 -15.32 -3.80
C ILE A 70 -0.69 -16.45 -3.28
N LYS A 71 -1.22 -17.67 -3.24
CA LYS A 71 -0.50 -18.87 -2.74
C LYS A 71 -0.12 -19.86 -3.84
N ASP A 72 -0.76 -19.77 -4.99
CA ASP A 72 -0.58 -20.68 -6.12
C ASP A 72 0.62 -20.24 -6.97
N GLN A 73 1.61 -21.13 -7.13
CA GLN A 73 2.84 -20.82 -7.84
C GLN A 73 2.63 -20.56 -9.34
N ASP A 74 1.76 -21.31 -10.00
CA ASP A 74 1.47 -21.12 -11.42
C ASP A 74 0.80 -19.76 -11.66
N VAL A 75 -0.05 -19.33 -10.72
CA VAL A 75 -0.64 -17.99 -10.75
C VAL A 75 0.42 -16.92 -10.53
N ILE A 76 1.30 -17.10 -9.54
CA ILE A 76 2.41 -16.16 -9.24
C ILE A 76 3.29 -15.97 -10.47
N ASP A 77 3.72 -17.05 -11.09
CA ASP A 77 4.61 -17.05 -12.25
C ASP A 77 3.97 -16.37 -13.46
N LYS A 78 2.65 -16.46 -13.58
CA LYS A 78 1.90 -15.85 -14.68
C LYS A 78 1.58 -14.37 -14.47
N ILE A 79 1.27 -13.93 -13.26
CA ILE A 79 0.68 -12.58 -13.03
C ILE A 79 1.58 -11.61 -12.29
N LEU A 80 2.56 -12.08 -11.52
CA LEU A 80 3.49 -11.22 -10.78
C LEU A 80 4.79 -11.04 -11.57
N THR A 81 4.72 -10.67 -12.85
CA THR A 81 5.89 -10.61 -13.74
C THR A 81 6.60 -9.25 -13.74
N SER A 82 6.21 -8.33 -12.87
CA SER A 82 6.69 -6.94 -12.88
C SER A 82 6.93 -6.43 -11.47
N PHE A 83 7.81 -5.43 -11.33
CA PHE A 83 8.02 -4.78 -10.05
C PHE A 83 6.74 -4.06 -9.58
N GLY A 84 6.47 -4.18 -8.28
CA GLY A 84 5.56 -3.32 -7.54
C GLY A 84 6.35 -2.38 -6.62
N ARG A 85 5.67 -1.40 -6.02
CA ARG A 85 6.28 -0.43 -5.09
C ARG A 85 7.12 -1.08 -3.98
N ALA A 86 6.73 -2.28 -3.55
CA ALA A 86 7.34 -2.98 -2.44
C ALA A 86 7.61 -4.46 -2.73
N ASN A 87 7.68 -4.87 -4.00
CA ASN A 87 7.99 -6.26 -4.35
C ASN A 87 8.65 -6.39 -5.73
N CYS A 88 9.54 -7.36 -5.86
CA CYS A 88 10.10 -7.83 -7.13
C CYS A 88 9.07 -8.67 -7.92
N PRO A 89 9.33 -8.93 -9.22
CA PRO A 89 8.67 -10.02 -9.93
C PRO A 89 8.71 -11.32 -9.13
N HIS A 90 7.59 -12.06 -9.13
CA HIS A 90 7.35 -13.33 -8.44
C HIS A 90 7.41 -13.26 -6.91
N GLN A 91 7.68 -12.08 -6.34
CA GLN A 91 7.66 -11.87 -4.90
C GLN A 91 6.24 -11.54 -4.43
N VAL A 92 5.67 -12.45 -3.66
CA VAL A 92 4.33 -12.28 -3.08
C VAL A 92 4.39 -11.39 -1.87
N MET A 93 3.52 -10.37 -1.84
CA MET A 93 3.28 -9.54 -0.67
C MET A 93 1.77 -9.34 -0.45
N PHE A 94 1.38 -9.07 0.78
CA PHE A 94 0.02 -8.67 1.15
C PHE A 94 -0.09 -7.15 1.17
N TYR A 95 -0.83 -6.60 0.20
CA TYR A 95 -1.15 -5.18 0.12
C TYR A 95 -2.52 -4.90 0.73
N GLY A 96 -2.63 -3.84 1.52
CA GLY A 96 -3.89 -3.34 2.06
C GLY A 96 -3.81 -1.86 2.41
N ALA A 97 -4.86 -1.35 3.04
CA ALA A 97 -4.94 0.02 3.52
C ALA A 97 -5.25 0.09 5.02
N LEU A 98 -4.68 1.09 5.68
CA LEU A 98 -4.91 1.42 7.08
C LEU A 98 -5.80 2.65 7.20
N GLU A 99 -6.50 2.75 8.33
CA GLU A 99 -7.19 3.97 8.71
C GLU A 99 -6.17 5.12 8.84
N SER A 100 -6.56 6.30 8.36
CA SER A 100 -5.78 7.52 8.51
C SER A 100 -6.65 8.63 9.11
N TYR A 101 -6.01 9.70 9.57
CA TYR A 101 -6.72 10.86 10.12
C TYR A 101 -7.74 11.47 9.13
N LEU A 102 -7.45 11.41 7.83
CA LEU A 102 -8.28 11.99 6.77
C LEU A 102 -9.23 10.96 6.12
N ILE A 103 -8.96 9.67 6.28
CA ILE A 103 -9.77 8.58 5.73
C ILE A 103 -10.04 7.56 6.85
N ASP A 104 -11.21 7.70 7.47
CA ASP A 104 -11.72 6.81 8.53
C ASP A 104 -12.07 5.40 8.02
N LYS A 105 -12.30 5.25 6.71
CA LYS A 105 -12.68 4.00 6.04
C LYS A 105 -11.59 3.55 5.06
N PRO A 106 -10.63 2.70 5.48
CA PRO A 106 -9.50 2.31 4.64
C PRO A 106 -9.88 1.63 3.32
N ARG A 107 -11.06 1.01 3.24
CA ARG A 107 -11.66 0.53 1.98
C ARG A 107 -11.65 1.55 0.83
N LEU A 108 -11.76 2.86 1.11
CA LEU A 108 -11.69 3.90 0.07
C LEU A 108 -10.30 3.91 -0.57
N THR A 109 -9.25 3.94 0.26
CA THR A 109 -7.86 3.87 -0.19
C THR A 109 -7.58 2.58 -0.95
N ALA A 110 -8.03 1.45 -0.41
CA ALA A 110 -7.83 0.16 -1.07
C ALA A 110 -8.55 0.05 -2.43
N ILE A 111 -9.75 0.63 -2.57
CA ILE A 111 -10.45 0.75 -3.86
C ILE A 111 -9.67 1.67 -4.81
N ALA A 112 -9.22 2.83 -4.34
CA ALA A 112 -8.50 3.79 -5.18
C ALA A 112 -7.19 3.22 -5.73
N GLU A 113 -6.48 2.40 -4.95
CA GLU A 113 -5.26 1.72 -5.39
C GLU A 113 -5.53 0.55 -6.36
N THR A 114 -6.70 -0.07 -6.27
CA THR A 114 -7.06 -1.25 -7.09
C THR A 114 -7.75 -0.85 -8.40
N SER A 115 -8.61 0.16 -8.37
CA SER A 115 -9.48 0.52 -9.50
C SER A 115 -8.74 1.35 -10.54
N THR A 116 -8.89 0.97 -11.81
CA THR A 116 -8.39 1.74 -12.95
C THR A 116 -9.12 3.08 -13.11
N LEU A 117 -10.33 3.22 -12.57
CA LEU A 117 -11.13 4.43 -12.62
C LEU A 117 -10.48 5.59 -11.86
N PHE A 118 -9.82 5.33 -10.73
CA PHE A 118 -9.09 6.36 -9.99
C PHE A 118 -7.77 6.75 -10.67
N ARG A 119 -7.16 5.82 -11.43
CA ARG A 119 -5.93 6.07 -12.19
C ARG A 119 -6.17 6.90 -13.45
N ASN A 120 -7.37 6.84 -14.03
CA ASN A 120 -7.71 7.54 -15.26
C ASN A 120 -9.01 8.35 -15.12
N PRO A 121 -8.93 9.67 -14.91
CA PRO A 121 -10.09 10.56 -14.75
C PRO A 121 -11.06 10.59 -15.93
N LYS A 122 -10.64 10.10 -17.11
CA LYS A 122 -11.47 10.05 -18.31
C LYS A 122 -12.39 8.82 -18.35
N LEU A 123 -12.15 7.82 -17.50
CA LEU A 123 -12.99 6.63 -17.42
C LEU A 123 -14.19 6.90 -16.50
N ASN A 124 -15.35 6.42 -16.95
CA ASN A 124 -16.60 6.48 -16.23
C ASN A 124 -17.14 5.08 -16.00
N SER A 125 -17.86 4.89 -14.89
CA SER A 125 -18.64 3.69 -14.63
C SER A 125 -19.96 4.12 -14.01
N HIS A 126 -20.98 4.28 -14.86
CA HIS A 126 -22.33 4.67 -14.43
C HIS A 126 -23.13 3.46 -13.95
N SER A 127 -22.82 2.25 -14.44
CA SER A 127 -23.42 0.99 -14.00
C SER A 127 -22.80 0.42 -12.73
N GLY A 128 -21.61 0.90 -12.36
CA GLY A 128 -20.91 0.54 -11.14
C GLY A 128 -20.01 -0.69 -11.28
N ASP A 129 -18.81 -0.58 -10.72
CA ASP A 129 -17.83 -1.65 -10.63
C ASP A 129 -17.92 -2.34 -9.26
N LEU A 130 -18.10 -3.66 -9.25
CA LEU A 130 -18.21 -4.44 -8.02
C LEU A 130 -16.82 -4.77 -7.46
N PHE A 131 -16.66 -4.51 -6.17
CA PHE A 131 -15.46 -4.83 -5.41
C PHE A 131 -15.81 -5.66 -4.19
N THR A 132 -14.92 -6.58 -3.83
CA THR A 132 -14.99 -7.32 -2.57
C THR A 132 -13.90 -6.80 -1.65
N VAL A 133 -14.32 -6.27 -0.51
CA VAL A 133 -13.44 -5.84 0.56
C VAL A 133 -13.31 -6.97 1.56
N SER A 134 -12.09 -7.28 1.94
CA SER A 134 -11.77 -8.15 3.06
C SER A 134 -11.09 -7.30 4.14
N ARG A 135 -11.64 -7.33 5.35
CA ARG A 135 -11.07 -6.67 6.52
C ARG A 135 -10.34 -7.69 7.35
N TRP A 136 -9.10 -7.37 7.68
CA TRP A 136 -8.20 -8.19 8.45
C TRP A 136 -7.83 -7.45 9.73
N GLU A 137 -7.67 -8.18 10.83
CA GLU A 137 -7.33 -7.63 12.14
C GLU A 137 -6.00 -8.19 12.61
N THR A 138 -5.17 -7.31 13.16
CA THR A 138 -3.90 -7.70 13.77
C THR A 138 -4.13 -8.36 15.14
N SER A 139 -3.58 -9.56 15.34
CA SER A 139 -3.67 -10.30 16.60
C SER A 139 -2.69 -9.79 17.66
N ASN A 140 -1.54 -9.25 17.22
CA ASN A 140 -0.53 -8.61 18.06
C ASN A 140 0.04 -7.38 17.35
N GLU A 141 0.76 -6.60 18.13
CA GLU A 141 1.53 -5.46 17.64
C GLU A 141 2.75 -5.93 16.83
N PHE A 142 3.11 -5.17 15.80
CA PHE A 142 4.35 -5.35 15.04
C PHE A 142 4.88 -4.01 14.52
N LEU A 143 6.14 -3.98 14.08
CA LEU A 143 6.78 -2.79 13.53
C LEU A 143 6.78 -2.82 12.01
N ALA A 144 6.48 -1.68 11.41
CA ALA A 144 6.55 -1.45 9.98
C ALA A 144 7.43 -0.24 9.68
N VAL A 145 8.16 -0.26 8.57
CA VAL A 145 8.91 0.89 8.10
C VAL A 145 7.93 1.96 7.60
N GLU A 146 8.16 3.20 8.00
CA GLU A 146 7.27 4.32 7.70
C GLU A 146 7.86 5.26 6.65
N ILE A 147 7.25 5.27 5.46
CA ILE A 147 7.71 6.08 4.33
C ILE A 147 6.94 7.41 4.28
N VAL A 148 7.37 8.41 5.05
CA VAL A 148 6.61 9.66 5.29
C VAL A 148 7.37 10.95 4.98
N PHE A 149 8.49 10.88 4.28
CA PHE A 149 9.37 12.03 4.04
C PHE A 149 9.09 12.75 2.71
N SER A 150 7.98 12.45 2.04
CA SER A 150 7.64 13.14 0.79
C SER A 150 7.19 14.57 1.08
N LYS A 151 7.77 15.55 0.37
CA LYS A 151 7.43 16.97 0.57
C LYS A 151 5.93 17.25 0.45
N TYR A 152 5.27 16.57 -0.48
CA TYR A 152 3.84 16.74 -0.69
C TYR A 152 3.04 16.23 0.51
N ALA A 153 3.34 15.03 1.03
CA ALA A 153 2.62 14.49 2.19
C ALA A 153 2.83 15.37 3.44
N LEU A 154 4.05 15.88 3.65
CA LEU A 154 4.36 16.80 4.75
C LEU A 154 3.56 18.11 4.67
N ALA A 155 3.29 18.61 3.47
CA ALA A 155 2.52 19.83 3.26
C ALA A 155 1.00 19.63 3.44
N ASN A 156 0.49 18.42 3.23
CA ASN A 156 -0.95 18.15 3.09
C ASN A 156 -1.54 17.19 4.14
N ASN A 157 -0.73 16.57 4.99
CA ASN A 157 -1.19 15.60 5.98
C ASN A 157 -0.52 15.83 7.34
N GLU A 158 -1.29 16.36 8.31
CA GLU A 158 -0.79 16.71 9.64
C GLU A 158 -0.27 15.49 10.42
N ALA A 159 -0.86 14.30 10.22
CA ALA A 159 -0.38 13.07 10.87
C ALA A 159 0.99 12.66 10.34
N VAL A 160 1.20 12.76 9.03
CA VAL A 160 2.51 12.55 8.38
C VAL A 160 3.53 13.56 8.88
N LYS A 161 3.16 14.84 9.01
CA LYS A 161 4.03 15.88 9.56
C LYS A 161 4.44 15.58 11.01
N LYS A 162 3.50 15.19 11.87
CA LYS A 162 3.79 14.79 13.26
C LYS A 162 4.71 13.58 13.33
N SER A 163 4.53 12.61 12.43
CA SER A 163 5.41 11.45 12.40
C SER A 163 6.82 11.82 11.96
N TYR A 164 6.94 12.61 10.90
CA TYR A 164 8.21 13.17 10.43
C TYR A 164 8.95 13.94 11.52
N GLU A 165 8.28 14.83 12.25
CA GLU A 165 8.87 15.58 13.37
C GLU A 165 9.37 14.66 14.49
N ARG A 166 8.66 13.57 14.79
CA ARG A 166 9.13 12.55 15.75
C ARG A 166 10.37 11.84 15.25
N GLN A 167 10.42 11.46 13.98
CA GLN A 167 11.59 10.79 13.40
C GLN A 167 12.82 11.71 13.38
N ILE A 168 12.66 13.00 13.06
CA ILE A 168 13.75 13.99 13.18
C ILE A 168 14.25 14.06 14.61
N LYS A 169 13.34 14.24 15.58
CA LYS A 169 13.72 14.36 16.98
C LYS A 169 14.48 13.12 17.46
N MET A 170 14.03 11.93 17.05
CA MET A 170 14.75 10.70 17.36
C MET A 170 16.14 10.70 16.75
N LEU A 171 16.32 11.11 15.49
CA LEU A 171 17.65 11.21 14.86
C LEU A 171 18.59 12.19 15.60
N GLU A 172 18.08 13.35 16.01
CA GLU A 172 18.84 14.35 16.78
C GLU A 172 19.26 13.81 18.16
N GLU A 173 18.39 13.04 18.82
CA GLU A 173 18.66 12.41 20.12
C GLU A 173 19.71 11.29 20.06
N HIS A 174 20.03 10.74 18.88
CA HIS A 174 21.05 9.69 18.71
C HIS A 174 22.50 10.21 18.78
N GLY A 175 22.72 11.53 18.93
CA GLY A 175 24.07 12.10 19.05
C GLY A 175 24.90 12.00 17.77
N LEU A 176 24.24 11.92 16.61
CA LEU A 176 24.88 11.92 15.31
C LEU A 176 25.44 13.30 14.95
N GLU A 177 26.50 13.34 14.15
CA GLU A 177 26.98 14.59 13.56
C GLU A 177 25.94 15.18 12.61
N GLN A 178 25.87 16.51 12.49
CA GLN A 178 24.89 17.19 11.61
C GLN A 178 24.91 16.66 10.17
N LYS A 179 26.11 16.38 9.64
CA LYS A 179 26.28 15.83 8.29
C LYS A 179 25.61 14.46 8.12
N GLU A 180 25.61 13.64 9.16
CA GLU A 180 24.96 12.32 9.17
C GLU A 180 23.44 12.46 9.25
N ILE A 181 22.95 13.40 10.06
CA ILE A 181 21.52 13.75 10.15
C ILE A 181 21.02 14.22 8.79
N ASP A 182 21.71 15.17 8.16
CA ASP A 182 21.36 15.72 6.85
C ASP A 182 21.29 14.62 5.78
N PHE A 183 22.29 13.73 5.77
CA PHE A 183 22.31 12.56 4.88
C PHE A 183 21.08 11.67 5.10
N HIS A 184 20.73 11.34 6.34
CA HIS A 184 19.58 10.49 6.63
C HIS A 184 18.27 11.12 6.16
N LEU A 185 18.09 12.42 6.40
CA LEU A 185 16.88 13.13 5.97
C LEU A 185 16.77 13.19 4.45
N ASP A 186 17.85 13.52 3.75
CA ASP A 186 17.85 13.56 2.29
C ASP A 186 17.62 12.18 1.68
N PHE A 187 18.23 11.13 2.26
CA PHE A 187 18.04 9.76 1.81
C PHE A 187 16.59 9.28 2.03
N LEU A 188 16.01 9.48 3.21
CA LEU A 188 14.64 9.07 3.50
C LEU A 188 13.61 9.79 2.64
N LYS A 189 13.87 11.07 2.36
CA LYS A 189 13.07 11.87 1.44
C LYS A 189 13.15 11.34 0.02
N PHE A 190 14.36 11.01 -0.46
CA PHE A 190 14.53 10.38 -1.75
C PHE A 190 13.76 9.05 -1.85
N ILE A 191 13.90 8.16 -0.86
CA ILE A 191 13.13 6.90 -0.83
C ILE A 191 11.61 7.18 -0.83
N SER A 192 11.15 8.18 -0.09
CA SER A 192 9.73 8.56 -0.08
C SER A 192 9.26 9.09 -1.43
N GLU A 193 10.12 9.80 -2.16
CA GLU A 193 9.85 10.24 -3.53
C GLU A 193 9.72 9.02 -4.46
N GLU A 194 10.62 8.04 -4.38
CA GLU A 194 10.55 6.78 -5.14
C GLU A 194 9.25 5.99 -4.87
N PHE A 195 8.81 5.92 -3.60
CA PHE A 195 7.53 5.31 -3.24
C PHE A 195 6.31 6.09 -3.73
N SER A 196 6.46 7.38 -4.03
CA SER A 196 5.36 8.27 -4.41
C SER A 196 5.25 8.53 -5.92
N LYS A 197 6.16 7.99 -6.73
CA LYS A 197 6.15 8.19 -8.19
C LYS A 197 4.83 7.72 -8.80
N LYS A 198 4.30 8.54 -9.71
CA LYS A 198 3.28 8.15 -10.69
C LYS A 198 4.02 7.56 -11.88
N VAL A 199 4.11 6.23 -11.94
CA VAL A 199 4.90 5.55 -12.96
C VAL A 199 3.99 5.08 -14.10
N THR A 200 4.54 5.10 -15.31
CA THR A 200 3.97 4.43 -16.48
C THR A 200 4.72 3.14 -16.81
N ASN A 201 5.91 2.94 -16.23
CA ASN A 201 6.73 1.75 -16.37
C ASN A 201 6.97 1.10 -15.00
N HIS A 202 6.77 -0.21 -14.90
CA HIS A 202 7.02 -0.94 -13.65
C HIS A 202 8.50 -0.96 -13.25
N GLU A 203 9.43 -0.82 -14.19
CA GLU A 203 10.88 -0.76 -13.90
C GLU A 203 11.24 0.43 -12.99
N ASP A 204 10.40 1.47 -12.95
CA ASP A 204 10.58 2.64 -12.08
C ASP A 204 10.44 2.30 -10.58
N TYR A 205 10.00 1.09 -10.24
CA TYR A 205 9.87 0.62 -8.86
C TYR A 205 11.09 -0.13 -8.33
N LYS A 206 12.17 -0.31 -9.11
CA LYS A 206 13.35 -1.06 -8.67
C LYS A 206 13.96 -0.52 -7.37
N ILE A 207 14.07 0.80 -7.21
CA ILE A 207 14.67 1.39 -5.99
C ILE A 207 13.77 1.14 -4.76
N SER A 208 12.46 1.36 -4.88
CA SER A 208 11.53 1.16 -3.75
C SER A 208 11.38 -0.33 -3.38
N ALA A 209 11.39 -1.23 -4.37
CA ALA A 209 11.44 -2.67 -4.15
C ALA A 209 12.76 -3.11 -3.49
N ALA A 210 13.91 -2.60 -3.97
CA ALA A 210 15.22 -2.93 -3.39
C ALA A 210 15.34 -2.43 -1.95
N TYR A 211 14.91 -1.19 -1.68
CA TYR A 211 14.84 -0.65 -0.32
C TYR A 211 13.97 -1.54 0.57
N THR A 212 12.78 -1.92 0.10
CA THR A 212 11.87 -2.82 0.81
C THR A 212 12.56 -4.12 1.21
N ASN A 213 13.22 -4.76 0.25
CA ASN A 213 13.88 -6.03 0.48
C ASN A 213 15.08 -5.93 1.43
N ILE A 214 15.75 -4.77 1.48
CA ILE A 214 16.86 -4.55 2.41
C ILE A 214 16.34 -4.30 3.83
N VAL A 215 15.35 -3.41 4.01
CA VAL A 215 14.85 -3.10 5.37
C VAL A 215 14.13 -4.28 6.00
N MET A 216 13.52 -5.15 5.21
CA MET A 216 12.90 -6.41 5.65
C MET A 216 13.92 -7.45 6.15
N LEU A 217 15.22 -7.28 5.89
CA LEU A 217 16.25 -8.13 6.50
C LEU A 217 16.44 -7.83 8.00
N HIS A 218 15.97 -6.67 8.47
CA HIS A 218 16.04 -6.33 9.88
C HIS A 218 15.03 -7.19 10.67
N PRO A 219 15.45 -7.90 11.73
CA PRO A 219 14.62 -8.92 12.39
C PRO A 219 13.32 -8.39 13.00
N ASP A 220 13.29 -7.11 13.36
CA ASP A 220 12.11 -6.46 13.94
C ASP A 220 11.14 -5.89 12.90
N VAL A 221 11.56 -5.77 11.63
CA VAL A 221 10.74 -5.18 10.57
C VAL A 221 9.80 -6.23 9.99
N GLN A 222 8.52 -5.92 9.98
CA GLN A 222 7.46 -6.85 9.58
C GLN A 222 6.47 -6.27 8.56
N GLY A 223 6.73 -5.06 8.06
CA GLY A 223 5.83 -4.36 7.16
C GLY A 223 6.44 -3.06 6.64
N ILE A 224 5.79 -2.47 5.65
CA ILE A 224 6.03 -1.09 5.21
C ILE A 224 4.69 -0.38 5.14
N VAL A 225 4.63 0.84 5.65
CA VAL A 225 3.52 1.76 5.45
C VAL A 225 3.96 2.96 4.64
N TYR A 226 3.12 3.38 3.70
CA TYR A 226 3.39 4.53 2.85
C TYR A 226 2.10 5.24 2.44
N PRO A 227 2.12 6.57 2.24
CA PRO A 227 0.97 7.32 1.76
C PRO A 227 0.48 6.84 0.39
N SER A 228 -0.84 6.84 0.19
CA SER A 228 -1.48 6.50 -1.08
C SER A 228 -1.47 7.68 -2.05
N VAL A 229 -0.76 7.51 -3.17
CA VAL A 229 -0.70 8.50 -4.26
C VAL A 229 -2.07 8.64 -4.96
N GLN A 230 -2.88 7.57 -4.97
CA GLN A 230 -4.20 7.57 -5.62
C GLN A 230 -5.26 8.35 -4.84
N THR A 231 -5.02 8.60 -3.56
CA THR A 231 -5.90 9.41 -2.70
C THR A 231 -5.25 10.73 -2.31
N ASP A 232 -4.36 11.27 -3.16
CA ASP A 232 -3.61 12.49 -2.89
C ASP A 232 -2.97 12.52 -1.48
N TYR A 233 -2.38 11.39 -1.08
CA TYR A 233 -1.64 11.20 0.18
C TYR A 233 -2.48 11.27 1.46
N PHE A 234 -3.82 11.26 1.33
CA PHE A 234 -4.74 11.20 2.47
C PHE A 234 -4.85 9.80 3.07
N GLY A 235 -4.84 8.76 2.22
CA GLY A 235 -4.85 7.36 2.63
C GLY A 235 -3.46 6.81 2.97
N ILE A 236 -3.43 5.72 3.74
CA ILE A 236 -2.21 5.00 4.09
C ILE A 236 -2.31 3.57 3.54
N ASN A 237 -1.31 3.18 2.76
CA ASN A 237 -1.11 1.81 2.32
C ASN A 237 -0.22 1.06 3.31
N ILE A 238 -0.44 -0.25 3.41
CA ILE A 238 0.44 -1.18 4.13
C ILE A 238 0.79 -2.36 3.23
N VAL A 239 2.05 -2.79 3.30
CA VAL A 239 2.57 -3.99 2.66
C VAL A 239 3.20 -4.87 3.71
N VAL A 240 2.79 -6.14 3.75
CA VAL A 240 3.19 -7.11 4.76
C VAL A 240 3.63 -8.40 4.06
N PRO A 241 4.76 -9.02 4.45
CA PRO A 241 5.17 -10.27 3.85
C PRO A 241 4.29 -11.45 4.37
N PRO A 242 4.11 -12.52 3.57
CA PRO A 242 3.21 -13.63 3.87
C PRO A 242 3.38 -14.22 5.28
N GLU A 243 4.62 -14.41 5.74
CA GLU A 243 4.92 -14.99 7.04
C GLU A 243 4.43 -14.12 8.21
N THR A 244 4.44 -12.79 8.04
CA THR A 244 3.84 -11.89 9.04
C THR A 244 2.32 -11.95 9.00
N VAL A 245 1.72 -12.03 7.80
CA VAL A 245 0.26 -12.16 7.66
C VAL A 245 -0.23 -13.41 8.36
N ASP A 246 0.37 -14.56 8.06
CA ASP A 246 -0.06 -15.86 8.59
C ASP A 246 0.09 -15.94 10.12
N ARG A 247 1.06 -15.23 10.69
CA ARG A 247 1.30 -15.21 12.14
C ARG A 247 0.44 -14.19 12.88
N LEU A 248 0.24 -13.01 12.30
CA LEU A 248 -0.23 -11.83 13.02
C LEU A 248 -1.54 -11.24 12.50
N ILE A 249 -2.08 -11.68 11.37
CA ILE A 249 -3.19 -10.99 10.71
C ILE A 249 -4.30 -11.99 10.37
N ASN A 250 -5.51 -11.75 10.90
CA ASN A 250 -6.64 -12.67 10.76
C ASN A 250 -7.80 -12.01 10.02
N PRO A 251 -8.45 -12.70 9.06
CA PRO A 251 -9.61 -12.17 8.38
C PRO A 251 -10.80 -12.10 9.33
N LYS A 252 -11.56 -11.00 9.29
CA LYS A 252 -12.72 -10.77 10.18
C LYS A 252 -14.03 -10.73 9.46
N ILE A 253 -14.10 -9.94 8.39
CA ILE A 253 -15.33 -9.73 7.65
C ILE A 253 -14.97 -9.46 6.19
N THR A 254 -15.82 -9.93 5.30
CA THR A 254 -15.77 -9.53 3.89
C THR A 254 -17.13 -9.03 3.46
N SER A 255 -17.15 -8.01 2.61
CA SER A 255 -18.38 -7.40 2.11
C SER A 255 -18.16 -6.90 0.69
N THR A 256 -19.20 -6.91 -0.12
CA THR A 256 -19.16 -6.27 -1.43
C THR A 256 -19.44 -4.77 -1.32
N LEU A 257 -18.86 -3.99 -2.23
CA LEU A 257 -19.10 -2.56 -2.44
C LEU A 257 -19.21 -2.29 -3.93
N THR A 258 -19.95 -1.26 -4.31
CA THR A 258 -20.04 -0.83 -5.72
C THR A 258 -19.49 0.57 -5.87
N LEU A 259 -18.55 0.76 -6.79
CA LEU A 259 -17.96 2.04 -7.16
C LEU A 259 -18.62 2.57 -8.43
N TYR A 260 -19.22 3.74 -8.36
CA TYR A 260 -19.71 4.49 -9.50
C TYR A 260 -18.82 5.72 -9.74
N LYS A 261 -18.66 6.11 -11.00
CA LYS A 261 -17.83 7.26 -11.38
C LYS A 261 -18.36 8.00 -12.60
N ASN A 262 -18.34 9.33 -12.51
CA ASN A 262 -18.57 10.26 -13.61
C ASN A 262 -17.56 11.42 -13.55
N GLY A 263 -16.54 11.42 -14.40
CA GLY A 263 -15.44 12.37 -14.37
C GLY A 263 -14.74 12.37 -13.02
N LEU A 264 -14.71 13.51 -12.34
CA LEU A 264 -14.11 13.63 -11.00
C LEU A 264 -15.05 13.16 -9.88
N LYS A 265 -16.35 13.04 -10.13
CA LYS A 265 -17.32 12.56 -9.14
C LYS A 265 -17.26 11.04 -9.02
N SER A 266 -17.18 10.56 -7.78
CA SER A 266 -17.15 9.13 -7.47
C SER A 266 -18.05 8.85 -6.28
N LEU A 267 -18.77 7.74 -6.31
CA LEU A 267 -19.66 7.28 -5.26
C LEU A 267 -19.35 5.82 -4.94
N ILE A 268 -19.10 5.50 -3.67
CA ILE A 268 -18.93 4.12 -3.21
C ILE A 268 -20.12 3.78 -2.33
N THR A 269 -20.83 2.71 -2.69
CA THR A 269 -22.01 2.24 -1.97
C THR A 269 -21.77 0.85 -1.38
N ASN A 270 -22.53 0.52 -0.34
CA ASN A 270 -22.53 -0.84 0.18
C ASN A 270 -23.14 -1.81 -0.84
N GLY A 271 -22.46 -2.92 -1.07
CA GLY A 271 -22.95 -4.01 -1.90
C GLY A 271 -23.96 -4.89 -1.16
N LYS A 272 -24.51 -5.87 -1.89
CA LYS A 272 -25.57 -6.75 -1.39
C LYS A 272 -25.09 -7.78 -0.38
N TYR A 273 -23.81 -8.15 -0.39
CA TYR A 273 -23.34 -9.37 0.26
C TYR A 273 -22.30 -9.10 1.34
N VAL A 274 -22.38 -9.86 2.43
CA VAL A 274 -21.43 -9.86 3.55
C VAL A 274 -21.20 -11.28 4.05
N CYS A 275 -19.98 -11.56 4.51
CA CYS A 275 -19.64 -12.75 5.28
C CYS A 275 -18.91 -12.32 6.55
N LYS A 276 -19.52 -12.58 7.72
CA LYS A 276 -18.98 -12.18 9.04
C LYS A 276 -18.25 -13.32 9.78
N ASN A 277 -18.61 -14.57 9.50
CA ASN A 277 -18.10 -15.74 10.22
C ASN A 277 -17.03 -16.45 9.37
N ILE A 278 -15.94 -15.75 9.08
CA ILE A 278 -14.89 -16.29 8.21
C ILE A 278 -14.18 -17.45 8.92
N ASN A 279 -14.24 -18.64 8.31
CA ASN A 279 -13.44 -19.79 8.69
C ASN A 279 -12.44 -20.08 7.55
N PRO A 280 -11.13 -19.90 7.76
CA PRO A 280 -10.12 -20.12 6.70
C PRO A 280 -10.06 -21.54 6.12
N LYS A 281 -10.80 -22.51 6.68
CA LYS A 281 -10.90 -23.89 6.20
C LYS A 281 -12.18 -24.17 5.40
N LYS A 282 -13.06 -23.18 5.22
CA LYS A 282 -14.35 -23.33 4.56
C LYS A 282 -14.55 -22.21 3.53
N ASP A 283 -15.41 -22.49 2.55
CA ASP A 283 -15.90 -21.47 1.64
C ASP A 283 -16.63 -20.35 2.39
N LEU A 284 -16.63 -19.16 1.81
CA LEU A 284 -17.30 -17.98 2.35
C LEU A 284 -18.81 -18.16 2.30
N ASP A 285 -19.45 -18.09 3.46
CA ASP A 285 -20.91 -18.06 3.59
C ASP A 285 -21.42 -16.64 3.38
N TRP A 286 -21.74 -16.31 2.13
CA TRP A 286 -22.24 -15.00 1.74
C TRP A 286 -23.72 -14.84 2.11
N GLN A 287 -24.01 -13.75 2.82
CA GLN A 287 -25.35 -13.41 3.27
C GLN A 287 -25.75 -12.05 2.69
N GLU A 288 -27.03 -11.89 2.35
CA GLU A 288 -27.54 -10.59 1.93
C GLU A 288 -27.61 -9.63 3.13
N THR A 289 -27.14 -8.40 2.93
CA THR A 289 -26.98 -7.41 4.01
C THR A 289 -28.29 -6.77 4.46
N GLY A 290 -29.39 -6.98 3.72
CA GLY A 290 -30.67 -6.32 3.95
C GLY A 290 -30.62 -4.79 3.85
N HIS A 291 -29.46 -4.21 3.50
CA HIS A 291 -29.30 -2.78 3.34
C HIS A 291 -30.01 -2.31 2.07
N LYS A 292 -30.78 -1.23 2.18
CA LYS A 292 -31.39 -0.58 1.03
C LYS A 292 -30.26 -0.09 0.11
N GLN A 293 -30.25 -0.59 -1.12
CA GLN A 293 -29.38 -0.04 -2.16
C GLN A 293 -29.96 1.27 -2.66
N LEU A 294 -29.07 2.17 -3.10
CA LEU A 294 -29.50 3.40 -3.76
C LEU A 294 -30.23 3.06 -5.07
N SER A 295 -31.28 3.83 -5.37
CA SER A 295 -31.95 3.78 -6.67
C SER A 295 -31.05 4.33 -7.76
N GLU A 296 -31.38 4.03 -9.02
CA GLU A 296 -30.67 4.61 -10.16
C GLU A 296 -30.76 6.15 -10.19
N GLU A 297 -31.89 6.71 -9.75
CA GLU A 297 -32.10 8.16 -9.63
C GLU A 297 -31.18 8.76 -8.56
N GLU A 298 -31.12 8.15 -7.38
CA GLU A 298 -30.20 8.58 -6.31
C GLU A 298 -28.73 8.54 -6.77
N ILE A 299 -28.34 7.52 -7.55
CA ILE A 299 -26.98 7.43 -8.12
C ILE A 299 -26.72 8.55 -9.14
N LYS A 300 -27.67 8.81 -10.05
CA LYS A 300 -27.54 9.88 -11.05
C LYS A 300 -27.42 11.25 -10.41
N ASP A 301 -28.24 11.52 -9.39
CA ASP A 301 -28.19 12.77 -8.62
C ASP A 301 -26.82 12.98 -7.97
N HIS A 302 -26.21 11.93 -7.40
CA HIS A 302 -24.87 12.01 -6.82
C HIS A 302 -23.76 12.25 -7.87
N LEU A 303 -23.96 11.79 -9.10
CA LEU A 303 -22.97 11.84 -10.18
C LEU A 303 -23.17 13.01 -11.16
N ASP A 304 -24.19 13.84 -10.95
CA ASP A 304 -24.67 14.88 -11.88
C ASP A 304 -24.90 14.34 -13.30
N LEU A 305 -25.72 13.30 -13.43
CA LEU A 305 -26.09 12.68 -14.70
C LEU A 305 -27.49 13.08 -15.19
#